data_AF-A0A2N7S0L1-F1
#
_entry.id   AF-A0A2N7S0L1-F1
#
_cell.length_a   1.000
_cell.length_b   1.000
_cell.length_c   1.000
_cell.angle_alpha   90.00
_cell.angle_beta   90.00
_cell.angle_gamma   90.00
#
_symmetry.space_group_name_H-M   'P 1'
#
loop_
_entity.id
_entity.type
_entity.pdbx_description
1 polymer ?
#
loop_
_entity_poly.entity_id
_entity_poly.type
_entity_poly.pdbx_seq_one_letter_code
_entity_poly.pdbx_strand_id
1 'polypeptide(L)'
;MGNRGIEPRTLALGRSRFGGGKALMITLVLGSGLLATVVLSTLISLLVDFDEGFWPAWINLAFTFWLVASAIAWFVFVDRSALPKPAVNPEQTVEQNWRTRAQAGVYRDLVIFLGLGCVAASLCSLLADQPLSVPVALVFAGVVWIALLDYMIRYQLIKRAES
;
A
#
# COMPACT_ATOMS: atom_id res chain seq x y z
N MET A 1 -13.12 -38.85 -14.68
CA MET A 1 -13.59 -37.51 -14.26
C MET A 1 -13.15 -37.29 -12.82
N GLY A 2 -12.00 -36.64 -12.62
CA GLY A 2 -11.42 -36.43 -11.30
C GLY A 2 -12.16 -35.31 -10.57
N ASN A 3 -12.70 -35.64 -9.41
CA ASN A 3 -13.39 -34.72 -8.51
C ASN A 3 -12.43 -33.57 -8.14
N ARG A 4 -12.59 -32.40 -8.77
CA ARG A 4 -11.86 -31.18 -8.39
C ARG A 4 -12.50 -30.69 -7.11
N GLY A 5 -12.08 -31.28 -5.99
CA GLY A 5 -12.41 -30.78 -4.67
C GLY A 5 -12.12 -29.27 -4.65
N ILE A 6 -13.11 -28.49 -4.27
CA ILE A 6 -12.96 -27.06 -4.09
C ILE A 6 -12.03 -26.91 -2.88
N GLU A 7 -10.73 -26.86 -3.13
CA GLU A 7 -9.78 -26.51 -2.08
C GLU A 7 -10.20 -25.14 -1.54
N PRO A 8 -10.44 -24.99 -0.23
CA PRO A 8 -10.81 -23.71 0.33
C PRO A 8 -9.70 -22.73 -0.02
N ARG A 9 -10.04 -21.58 -0.63
CA ARG A 9 -9.07 -20.49 -0.87
C ARG A 9 -8.50 -20.08 0.48
N THR A 10 -7.36 -20.65 0.84
CA THR A 10 -6.65 -20.25 2.03
C THR A 10 -6.18 -18.83 1.78
N LEU A 11 -6.50 -17.92 2.72
CA LEU A 11 -5.98 -16.56 2.71
C LEU A 11 -4.48 -16.61 2.40
N ALA A 12 -4.05 -15.83 1.41
CA ALA A 12 -2.69 -15.82 0.87
C ALA A 12 -1.60 -15.36 1.85
N LEU A 13 -1.91 -15.28 3.16
CA LEU A 13 -0.98 -14.98 4.24
C LEU A 13 0.11 -16.06 4.41
N GLY A 14 -0.12 -17.28 3.90
CA GLY A 14 0.77 -18.42 4.13
C GLY A 14 0.63 -19.02 5.53
N ARG A 15 1.48 -20.00 5.85
CA ARG A 15 1.57 -20.63 7.17
C ARG A 15 2.74 -20.03 7.96
N SER A 16 2.61 -19.93 9.28
CA SER A 16 3.73 -19.53 10.15
C SER A 16 4.87 -20.55 10.08
N ARG A 17 6.12 -20.07 9.97
CA ARG A 17 7.33 -20.91 10.03
C ARG A 17 7.51 -21.60 11.38
N PHE A 18 7.05 -20.98 12.46
CA PHE A 18 7.23 -21.48 13.84
C PHE A 18 6.08 -22.38 14.31
N GLY A 19 5.19 -22.78 13.40
CA GLY A 19 3.92 -23.42 13.78
C GLY A 19 2.95 -22.43 14.42
N GLY A 20 1.77 -22.93 14.79
CA GLY A 20 0.69 -22.12 15.36
C GLY A 20 -0.36 -21.65 14.36
N GLY A 21 -1.46 -21.11 14.89
CA GLY A 21 -2.58 -20.60 14.11
C GLY A 21 -2.28 -19.26 13.42
N LYS A 22 -3.13 -18.89 12.46
CA LYS A 22 -3.04 -17.61 11.72
C LYS A 22 -3.03 -16.38 12.63
N ALA A 23 -3.76 -16.44 13.74
CA ALA A 23 -3.81 -15.36 14.73
C ALA A 23 -2.43 -15.08 15.35
N LEU A 24 -1.69 -16.13 15.73
CA LEU A 24 -0.36 -15.99 16.32
C LEU A 24 0.63 -15.35 15.34
N MET A 25 0.55 -15.73 14.06
CA MET A 25 1.35 -15.12 13.00
C MET A 25 1.06 -13.63 12.84
N ILE A 26 -0.21 -13.23 12.82
CA ILE A 26 -0.61 -11.82 12.72
C ILE A 26 -0.08 -11.05 13.94
N THR A 27 -0.22 -11.59 15.15
CA THR A 27 0.28 -10.94 16.37
C THR A 27 1.80 -10.79 16.35
N LEU A 28 2.54 -11.81 15.90
CA LEU A 28 4.00 -11.72 15.78
C LEU A 28 4.41 -10.68 14.75
N VAL A 29 3.75 -10.62 13.60
CA VAL A 29 4.04 -9.69 12.52
C VAL A 29 3.72 -8.24 12.91
N LEU A 30 2.56 -8.01 13.52
CA LEU A 30 2.16 -6.69 13.99
C LEU A 30 3.00 -6.25 15.18
N GLY A 31 3.28 -7.14 16.12
CA GLY A 31 4.09 -6.86 17.31
C GLY A 31 5.56 -6.59 16.98
N SER A 32 6.18 -7.42 16.14
CA SER A 32 7.56 -7.19 15.70
C SER A 32 7.70 -5.93 14.83
N GLY A 33 6.72 -5.66 13.95
CA GLY A 33 6.67 -4.42 13.20
C GLY A 33 6.57 -3.20 14.11
N LEU A 34 5.68 -3.24 15.12
CA LEU A 34 5.53 -2.18 16.11
C LEU A 34 6.83 -1.94 16.88
N LEU A 35 7.51 -3.00 17.32
CA LEU A 35 8.79 -2.88 18.01
C LEU A 35 9.85 -2.23 17.11
N ALA A 36 9.96 -2.67 15.86
CA ALA A 36 10.90 -2.11 14.90
C ALA A 36 10.66 -0.62 14.66
N THR A 37 9.39 -0.20 14.54
CA THR A 37 9.05 1.21 14.32
C THR A 37 9.18 2.07 15.55
N VAL A 38 8.92 1.55 16.74
CA VAL A 38 9.21 2.26 17.99
C VAL A 38 10.69 2.57 18.08
N VAL A 39 11.57 1.61 17.79
CA VAL A 39 13.03 1.84 17.78
C VAL A 39 13.41 2.86 16.73
N LEU A 40 12.95 2.68 15.49
CA LEU A 40 13.28 3.58 14.38
C LEU A 40 12.79 5.01 14.62
N SER A 41 11.54 5.16 15.05
CA SER A 41 10.93 6.46 15.36
C SER A 41 11.68 7.17 16.50
N THR A 42 12.01 6.44 17.57
CA THR A 42 12.79 6.98 18.69
C THR A 42 14.16 7.47 18.23
N LEU A 43 14.86 6.68 17.40
CA LEU A 43 16.17 7.08 16.86
C LEU A 43 16.05 8.36 16.03
N ILE A 44 15.07 8.43 15.12
CA ILE A 44 14.90 9.60 14.24
C ILE A 44 14.50 10.84 15.06
N SER A 45 13.58 10.72 16.01
CA SER A 45 13.14 11.81 16.88
C SER A 45 14.21 12.30 17.87
N LEU A 46 15.25 11.50 18.14
CA LEU A 46 16.41 11.94 18.92
C LEU A 46 17.51 12.57 18.06
N LEU A 47 17.58 12.21 16.78
CA LEU A 47 18.61 12.68 15.84
C LEU A 47 18.20 13.96 15.10
N VAL A 48 16.90 14.18 14.92
CA VAL A 48 16.32 15.30 14.17
C VAL A 48 15.50 16.16 15.12
N ASP A 49 15.78 17.46 15.13
CA ASP A 49 14.97 18.43 15.85
C ASP A 49 13.76 18.79 15.00
N PHE A 50 12.57 18.47 15.50
CA PHE A 50 11.30 18.73 14.82
C PHE A 50 10.64 19.95 15.45
N ASP A 51 10.22 20.91 14.63
CA ASP A 51 9.52 22.12 15.09
C ASP A 51 8.24 21.81 15.90
N GLU A 52 7.60 20.69 15.59
CA GLU A 52 6.38 20.19 16.26
C GLU A 52 6.66 19.58 17.65
N GLY A 53 7.94 19.37 17.99
CA GLY A 53 8.41 18.72 19.20
C GLY A 53 8.48 17.19 19.10
N PHE A 54 9.06 16.57 20.13
CA PHE A 54 9.37 15.13 20.14
C PHE A 54 8.13 14.23 19.99
N TRP A 55 7.09 14.45 20.80
CA TRP A 55 5.93 13.55 20.87
C TRP A 55 5.12 13.50 19.56
N PRO A 56 4.74 14.62 18.92
CA PRO A 56 3.99 14.58 17.67
C PRO A 56 4.78 13.90 16.54
N ALA A 57 6.06 14.25 16.39
CA ALA A 57 6.94 13.64 15.39
C ALA A 57 7.11 12.14 15.60
N TRP A 58 7.34 11.71 16.85
CA TRP A 58 7.52 10.30 17.19
C TRP A 58 6.27 9.47 16.88
N ILE A 59 5.08 9.98 17.24
CA ILE A 59 3.80 9.31 16.98
C ILE A 59 3.57 9.20 15.47
N ASN A 60 3.75 10.29 14.74
CA ASN A 60 3.54 10.34 13.29
C ASN A 60 4.44 9.32 12.56
N LEU A 61 5.74 9.31 12.87
CA LEU A 61 6.70 8.37 12.29
C LEU A 61 6.37 6.91 12.64
N ALA A 62 6.03 6.64 13.91
CA ALA A 62 5.70 5.29 14.35
C ALA A 62 4.49 4.74 13.58
N PHE A 63 3.40 5.52 13.47
CA PHE A 63 2.21 5.10 12.73
C PHE A 63 2.47 4.95 11.23
N THR A 64 3.21 5.89 10.64
CA THR A 64 3.51 5.88 9.20
C THR A 64 4.27 4.62 8.79
N PHE A 65 5.27 4.22 9.56
CA PHE A 65 6.13 3.10 9.20
C PHE A 65 5.62 1.74 9.70
N TRP A 66 4.63 1.70 10.62
CA TRP A 66 4.25 0.44 11.29
C TRP A 66 3.83 -0.63 10.28
N LEU A 67 2.88 -0.32 9.40
CA LEU A 67 2.38 -1.30 8.44
C LEU A 67 3.47 -1.78 7.48
N VAL A 68 4.39 -0.90 7.09
CA VAL A 68 5.54 -1.25 6.24
C VAL A 68 6.50 -2.17 6.98
N ALA A 69 6.86 -1.86 8.22
CA ALA A 69 7.72 -2.71 9.04
C ALA A 69 7.08 -4.07 9.34
N SER A 70 5.77 -4.11 9.57
CA SER A 70 5.01 -5.36 9.70
C SER A 70 5.03 -6.16 8.40
N ALA A 71 4.85 -5.53 7.23
CA ALA A 71 4.95 -6.24 5.95
C ALA A 71 6.35 -6.85 5.74
N ILE A 72 7.41 -6.15 6.17
CA ILE A 72 8.78 -6.68 6.14
C ILE A 72 8.93 -7.84 7.13
N ALA A 73 8.42 -7.70 8.36
CA ALA A 73 8.47 -8.75 9.36
C ALA A 73 7.74 -10.02 8.91
N TRP A 74 6.63 -9.88 8.18
CA TRP A 74 5.92 -11.01 7.59
C TRP A 74 6.83 -11.90 6.73
N PHE A 75 7.75 -11.34 5.94
CA PHE A 75 8.71 -12.13 5.15
C PHE A 75 9.64 -13.00 6.00
N VAL A 76 9.89 -12.61 7.25
CA VAL A 76 10.73 -13.36 8.20
C VAL A 76 9.94 -14.53 8.82
N PHE A 77 8.66 -14.29 9.13
CA PHE A 77 7.81 -15.25 9.83
C PHE A 77 7.07 -16.24 8.92
N VAL A 78 6.85 -15.89 7.65
CA VAL A 78 6.12 -16.76 6.72
C VAL A 78 6.96 -17.95 6.28
N ASP A 79 6.37 -19.14 6.31
CA ASP A 79 6.92 -20.33 5.69
C ASP A 79 6.76 -20.22 4.16
N ARG A 80 7.86 -19.94 3.46
CA ARG A 80 7.85 -19.79 1.99
C ARG A 80 7.43 -21.07 1.27
N SER A 81 7.63 -22.24 1.88
CA SER A 81 7.21 -23.51 1.29
C SER A 81 5.70 -23.73 1.34
N ALA A 82 5.01 -23.02 2.24
CA ALA A 82 3.56 -23.02 2.36
C ALA A 82 2.89 -21.99 1.44
N LEU A 83 3.66 -21.18 0.71
CA LEU A 83 3.12 -20.25 -0.26
C LEU A 83 2.72 -21.00 -1.54
N PRO A 84 1.60 -20.63 -2.19
CA PRO A 84 1.22 -21.20 -3.47
C PRO A 84 2.36 -21.09 -4.47
N LYS A 85 2.64 -22.19 -5.19
CA LYS A 85 3.63 -22.16 -6.26
C LYS A 85 3.18 -21.14 -7.33
N PRO A 86 4.11 -20.36 -7.91
CA PRO A 86 3.79 -19.47 -9.01
C PRO A 86 3.07 -20.24 -10.12
N ALA A 87 2.05 -19.63 -10.73
CA ALA A 87 1.45 -20.16 -11.95
C ALA A 87 2.53 -20.30 -13.03
N VAL A 88 2.38 -21.29 -13.93
CA VAL A 88 3.38 -21.56 -14.99
C VAL A 88 3.61 -20.33 -15.89
N ASN A 89 2.55 -19.54 -16.13
CA ASN A 89 2.58 -18.24 -16.83
C ASN A 89 1.76 -17.20 -16.02
N PRO A 90 2.33 -16.54 -15.01
CA PRO A 90 1.57 -15.62 -14.15
C PRO A 90 1.00 -14.41 -14.92
N GLU A 91 1.71 -13.95 -15.95
CA GLU A 91 1.32 -12.83 -16.81
C GLU A 91 0.10 -13.09 -17.70
N GLN A 92 -0.20 -14.35 -18.03
CA GLN A 92 -1.33 -14.71 -18.89
C GLN A 92 -2.63 -14.99 -18.10
N THR A 93 -2.64 -14.70 -16.80
CA THR A 93 -3.83 -14.95 -15.97
C THR A 93 -4.90 -13.89 -16.25
N VAL A 94 -6.17 -14.32 -16.31
CA VAL A 94 -7.33 -13.41 -16.45
C VAL A 94 -7.32 -12.29 -15.40
N GLU A 95 -6.97 -12.63 -14.15
CA GLU A 95 -6.81 -11.66 -13.06
C GLU A 95 -5.67 -10.66 -13.30
N GLN A 96 -4.59 -11.06 -13.98
CA GLN A 96 -3.54 -10.12 -14.36
C GLN A 96 -4.04 -9.13 -15.42
N ASN A 97 -4.80 -9.60 -16.40
CA ASN A 97 -5.40 -8.73 -17.42
C ASN A 97 -6.35 -7.69 -16.82
N TRP A 98 -7.17 -8.07 -15.83
CA TRP A 98 -8.02 -7.12 -15.11
C TRP A 98 -7.20 -6.05 -14.39
N ARG A 99 -6.13 -6.45 -13.71
CA ARG A 99 -5.23 -5.53 -13.01
C ARG A 99 -4.54 -4.56 -13.96
N THR A 100 -3.95 -5.07 -15.06
CA THR A 100 -3.28 -4.24 -16.07
C THR A 100 -4.23 -3.24 -16.69
N ARG A 101 -5.47 -3.62 -16.99
CA ARG A 101 -6.47 -2.70 -17.54
C ARG A 101 -6.93 -1.64 -16.55
N ALA A 102 -7.15 -2.01 -15.29
CA ALA A 102 -7.47 -1.04 -14.23
C ALA A 102 -6.32 -0.05 -14.03
N GLN A 103 -5.07 -0.53 -13.99
CA GLN A 103 -3.87 0.31 -13.87
C GLN A 103 -3.72 1.28 -15.04
N ALA A 104 -3.88 0.81 -16.28
CA ALA A 104 -3.78 1.66 -17.46
C ALA A 104 -4.81 2.81 -17.45
N GLY A 105 -6.03 2.55 -16.95
CA GLY A 105 -7.05 3.57 -16.77
C GLY A 105 -6.65 4.63 -15.75
N VAL A 106 -6.24 4.20 -14.55
CA VAL A 106 -5.80 5.10 -13.46
C VAL A 106 -4.59 5.93 -13.87
N TYR A 107 -3.64 5.33 -14.57
CA TYR A 107 -2.45 6.03 -15.07
C TYR A 107 -2.82 7.17 -16.01
N ARG A 108 -3.71 6.90 -16.98
CA ARG A 108 -4.20 7.94 -17.89
C ARG A 108 -4.88 9.06 -17.12
N ASP A 109 -5.73 8.72 -16.15
CA ASP A 109 -6.47 9.71 -15.39
C ASP A 109 -5.52 10.55 -14.52
N LEU A 110 -4.50 9.93 -13.91
CA LEU A 110 -3.45 10.65 -13.18
C LEU A 110 -2.67 11.61 -14.09
N VAL A 111 -2.28 11.20 -15.29
CA VAL A 111 -1.57 12.08 -16.23
C VAL A 111 -2.43 13.30 -16.58
N ILE A 112 -3.74 13.10 -16.82
CA ILE A 112 -4.67 14.18 -17.12
C ILE A 112 -4.85 15.11 -15.92
N PHE A 113 -5.18 14.56 -14.74
CA PHE A 113 -5.45 15.36 -13.55
C PHE A 113 -4.22 16.10 -13.03
N LEU A 114 -3.05 15.45 -13.02
CA LEU A 114 -1.80 16.10 -12.61
C LEU A 114 -1.37 17.15 -13.64
N GLY A 115 -1.49 16.86 -14.94
CA GLY A 115 -1.18 17.84 -15.99
C GLY A 115 -2.06 19.07 -15.90
N LEU A 116 -3.38 18.89 -15.79
CA LEU A 116 -4.33 19.99 -15.59
C LEU A 116 -4.09 20.72 -14.25
N GLY A 117 -3.81 19.99 -13.18
CA GLY A 117 -3.49 20.53 -11.87
C GLY A 117 -2.25 21.43 -11.90
N CYS A 118 -1.19 21.01 -12.60
CA CYS A 118 0.01 21.82 -12.80
C CYS A 118 -0.30 23.10 -13.58
N VAL A 119 -1.03 23.01 -14.70
CA VAL A 119 -1.41 24.19 -15.50
C VAL A 119 -2.26 25.16 -14.66
N ALA A 120 -3.28 24.65 -13.96
CA ALA A 120 -4.14 25.47 -13.12
C ALA A 120 -3.35 26.15 -11.99
N ALA A 121 -2.46 25.42 -11.32
CA ALA A 121 -1.60 25.97 -10.27
C ALA A 121 -0.68 27.09 -10.82
N SER A 122 -0.06 26.89 -11.99
CA SER A 122 0.78 27.90 -12.64
C SER A 122 0.00 29.14 -13.08
N LEU A 123 -1.22 28.97 -13.59
CA LEU A 123 -2.08 30.11 -13.96
C LEU A 123 -2.55 30.88 -12.73
N CYS A 124 -2.94 30.19 -11.66
CA CYS A 124 -3.29 30.83 -10.39
C CYS A 124 -2.13 31.62 -9.80
N SER A 125 -0.90 31.07 -9.81
CA SER A 125 0.26 31.81 -9.31
C SER A 125 0.57 33.05 -10.16
N LEU A 126 0.34 32.98 -11.48
CA LEU A 126 0.61 34.11 -12.38
C LEU A 126 -0.47 35.20 -12.29
N LEU A 127 -1.74 34.82 -12.14
CA LEU A 127 -2.88 35.75 -12.20
C LEU A 127 -3.29 36.31 -10.82
N ALA A 128 -3.13 35.52 -9.75
CA ALA A 128 -3.61 35.89 -8.43
C ALA A 128 -2.52 36.40 -7.49
N ASP A 129 -1.25 36.41 -7.93
CA ASP A 129 -0.06 36.82 -7.16
C ASP A 129 0.00 36.20 -5.74
N GLN A 130 -0.58 35.00 -5.62
CA GLN A 130 -0.68 34.25 -4.38
C GLN A 130 -0.14 32.84 -4.63
N PRO A 131 0.93 32.43 -3.92
CA PRO A 131 1.43 31.06 -4.00
C PRO A 131 0.43 30.10 -3.36
N LEU A 132 0.26 28.92 -3.95
CA LEU A 132 -0.55 27.85 -3.37
C LEU A 132 0.12 27.37 -2.08
N SER A 133 -0.39 27.78 -0.91
CA SER A 133 0.21 27.49 0.40
C SER A 133 -0.10 26.09 0.94
N VAL A 134 -0.46 25.15 0.06
CA VAL A 134 -0.81 23.78 0.47
C VAL A 134 0.48 22.97 0.59
N PRO A 135 0.72 22.28 1.73
CA PRO A 135 1.88 21.42 1.88
C PRO A 135 1.95 20.37 0.77
N VAL A 136 3.06 20.35 0.04
CA VAL A 136 3.29 19.45 -1.11
C VAL A 136 3.08 17.99 -0.72
N ALA A 137 3.50 17.61 0.49
CA ALA A 137 3.29 16.27 1.04
C ALA A 137 1.81 15.87 1.11
N LEU A 138 0.92 16.79 1.50
CA LEU A 138 -0.52 16.53 1.56
C LEU A 138 -1.12 16.37 0.17
N VAL A 139 -0.65 17.15 -0.81
CA VAL A 139 -1.09 17.01 -2.21
C VAL A 139 -0.72 15.62 -2.73
N PHE A 140 0.54 15.19 -2.58
CA PHE A 140 0.97 13.86 -3.01
C PHE A 140 0.26 12.73 -2.28
N ALA A 141 0.08 12.84 -0.95
CA ALA A 141 -0.68 11.87 -0.18
C ALA A 141 -2.12 11.76 -0.70
N GLY A 142 -2.79 12.89 -0.92
CA GLY A 142 -4.14 12.94 -1.47
C GLY A 142 -4.24 12.30 -2.86
N VAL A 143 -3.30 12.62 -3.76
CA VAL A 143 -3.23 12.03 -5.11
C VAL A 143 -3.07 10.51 -5.04
N VAL A 144 -2.18 10.01 -4.17
CA VAL A 144 -1.97 8.57 -4.00
C VAL A 144 -3.24 7.90 -3.48
N TRP A 145 -3.91 8.46 -2.47
CA TRP A 145 -5.15 7.92 -1.95
C TRP A 145 -6.27 7.88 -3.00
N ILE A 146 -6.44 8.97 -3.76
CA ILE A 146 -7.43 9.03 -4.85
C ILE A 146 -7.11 7.99 -5.93
N ALA A 147 -5.83 7.85 -6.32
CA ALA A 147 -5.40 6.85 -7.30
C ALA A 147 -5.69 5.41 -6.85
N LEU A 148 -5.42 5.11 -5.58
CA LEU A 148 -5.69 3.79 -4.99
C LEU A 148 -7.19 3.49 -4.95
N LEU A 149 -8.02 4.47 -4.61
CA LEU A 149 -9.47 4.35 -4.61
C LEU A 149 -10.02 4.15 -6.03
N ASP A 150 -9.58 4.96 -6.99
CA ASP A 150 -9.98 4.83 -8.40
C ASP A 150 -9.57 3.46 -8.96
N TYR A 151 -8.35 3.01 -8.67
CA TYR A 151 -7.89 1.67 -9.03
C TYR A 151 -8.79 0.57 -8.44
N MET A 152 -9.08 0.65 -7.14
CA MET A 152 -9.91 -0.33 -6.46
C MET A 152 -11.31 -0.39 -7.08
N ILE A 153 -11.94 0.76 -7.31
CA ILE A 153 -13.29 0.84 -7.91
C ILE A 153 -13.27 0.22 -9.31
N ARG A 154 -12.35 0.66 -10.19
CA ARG A 154 -12.24 0.14 -11.57
C ARG A 154 -11.94 -1.35 -11.61
N TYR A 155 -11.05 -1.83 -10.74
CA TYR A 155 -10.74 -3.25 -10.65
C TYR A 155 -12.00 -4.07 -10.32
N GLN A 156 -12.79 -3.65 -9.33
CA GLN A 156 -14.02 -4.37 -8.98
C GLN A 156 -15.07 -4.30 -10.08
N LEU A 157 -15.18 -3.19 -10.81
CA LEU A 157 -16.09 -3.05 -11.95
C LEU A 157 -15.71 -3.98 -13.11
N ILE A 158 -14.44 -3.99 -13.50
CA ILE A 158 -13.93 -4.87 -14.58
C ILE A 158 -14.12 -6.33 -14.17
N LYS A 159 -13.74 -6.68 -12.93
CA LYS A 159 -13.90 -8.04 -12.40
C LYS A 159 -15.36 -8.50 -12.44
N ARG A 160 -16.32 -7.63 -12.08
CA ARG A 160 -17.76 -7.96 -12.12
C ARG A 160 -18.32 -8.08 -13.54
N ALA A 161 -17.75 -7.36 -14.51
CA ALA A 161 -18.20 -7.41 -15.90
C ALA A 161 -17.75 -8.69 -16.62
N GLU A 162 -16.68 -9.33 -16.13
CA GLU A 162 -16.01 -10.47 -16.78
C GLU A 162 -16.01 -11.76 -15.94
N SER A 163 -16.68 -11.73 -14.78
CA SER A 163 -16.95 -12.91 -13.93
C SER A 163 -18.26 -13.59 -14.31
#